data_AF-A0A8J6NAR9-F1
#
_entry.id   AF-A0A8J6NAR9-F1
#
_cell.length_a   1.000
_cell.length_b   1.000
_cell.length_c   1.000
_cell.angle_alpha   90.00
_cell.angle_beta   90.00
_cell.angle_gamma   90.00
#
_symmetry.space_group_name_H-M   'P 1'
#
loop_
_entity.id
_entity.type
_entity.pdbx_description
1 polymer ?
#
loop_
_entity_poly.entity_id
_entity_poly.type
_entity_poly.pdbx_seq_one_letter_code
_entity_poly.pdbx_strand_id
1 'polypeptide(L)' 'KVSADTVYAITKEVFDNFEEFKKLHPAYAHLTKESMLTGLSAPIHPGAMKYYKEAGLMN' A
#
# COMPACT_ATOMS: atom_id res chain seq x y z
N LYS A 1 -18.91 -4.04 -2.25
CA LYS A 1 -18.18 -2.91 -1.63
C LYS A 1 -17.40 -3.48 -0.45
N VAL A 2 -16.07 -3.31 -0.41
CA VAL A 2 -15.25 -3.78 0.73
C VAL A 2 -15.20 -2.67 1.79
N SER A 3 -15.07 -3.03 3.07
CA SER A 3 -15.02 -2.05 4.15
C SER A 3 -13.71 -1.23 4.14
N ALA A 4 -13.75 0.00 4.66
CA ALA A 4 -12.55 0.83 4.79
C ALA A 4 -11.53 0.20 5.75
N ASP A 5 -11.99 -0.38 6.86
CA ASP A 5 -11.13 -1.00 7.87
C ASP A 5 -10.40 -2.22 7.33
N THR A 6 -11.09 -3.05 6.53
CA THR A 6 -10.46 -4.21 5.87
C THR A 6 -9.36 -3.76 4.93
N VAL A 7 -9.60 -2.76 4.08
CA VAL A 7 -8.57 -2.28 3.15
C VAL A 7 -7.42 -1.61 3.90
N TYR A 8 -7.72 -0.83 4.95
CA TYR A 8 -6.69 -0.24 5.82
C TYR A 8 -5.79 -1.32 6.42
N ALA A 9 -6.36 -2.37 7.01
CA ALA A 9 -5.60 -3.46 7.62
C ALA A 9 -4.69 -4.17 6.60
N ILE A 10 -5.20 -4.46 5.40
CA ILE A 10 -4.42 -5.08 4.33
C ILE A 10 -3.28 -4.17 3.87
N THR A 11 -3.57 -2.90 3.60
CA THR A 11 -2.54 -1.94 3.18
C THR A 11 -1.47 -1.78 4.25
N LYS A 12 -1.87 -1.67 5.52
CA LYS A 12 -0.94 -1.58 6.64
C LYS A 12 -0.03 -2.82 6.72
N GLU A 13 -0.59 -4.02 6.63
CA GLU A 13 0.19 -5.25 6.72
C GLU A 13 1.26 -5.35 5.62
N VAL A 14 0.91 -4.98 4.38
CA VAL A 14 1.83 -4.99 3.24
C VAL A 14 2.98 -4.00 3.44
N PHE A 15 2.69 -2.78 3.88
CA PHE A 15 3.71 -1.72 3.96
C PHE A 15 4.52 -1.77 5.27
N ASP A 16 3.96 -2.27 6.36
CA ASP A 16 4.70 -2.42 7.62
C ASP A 16 5.67 -3.61 7.56
N ASN A 17 5.32 -4.65 6.81
CA ASN A 17 6.18 -5.82 6.57
C ASN A 17 6.82 -5.80 5.18
N PHE A 18 7.10 -4.61 4.65
CA PHE A 18 7.46 -4.42 3.24
C PHE A 18 8.65 -5.28 2.79
N GLU A 19 9.68 -5.43 3.62
CA GLU A 19 10.84 -6.27 3.29
C GLU A 19 10.50 -7.76 3.21
N GLU A 20 9.56 -8.24 4.03
CA GLU A 20 9.07 -9.61 3.94
C GLU A 20 8.16 -9.79 2.72
N PHE A 21 7.28 -8.83 2.47
CA PHE A 21 6.45 -8.81 1.27
C PHE A 21 7.28 -8.89 -0.01
N LYS A 22 8.40 -8.16 -0.08
CA LYS A 22 9.32 -8.18 -1.24
C LYS A 22 9.94 -9.55 -1.50
N LYS A 23 10.03 -10.44 -0.50
CA LYS A 23 10.55 -11.80 -0.67
C LYS A 23 9.55 -12.76 -1.31
N LEU A 24 8.26 -12.40 -1.34
CA LEU A 24 7.21 -13.29 -1.86
C LEU A 24 7.33 -13.53 -3.37
N HIS A 25 7.97 -12.64 -4.13
CA HIS A 25 8.17 -12.81 -5.56
C HIS A 25 9.37 -11.99 -6.08
N PRO A 26 10.23 -12.52 -6.98
CA PRO A 26 11.38 -11.79 -7.52
C PRO A 26 11.04 -10.43 -8.14
N ALA A 27 9.87 -10.32 -8.79
CA ALA A 27 9.40 -9.05 -9.37
C ALA A 27 9.22 -7.92 -8.35
N TYR A 28 9.08 -8.23 -7.05
CA TYR A 28 8.90 -7.23 -6.00
C TYR A 28 10.23 -6.65 -5.49
N ALA A 29 11.38 -7.22 -5.88
CA ALA A 29 12.70 -6.81 -5.40
C ALA A 29 12.99 -5.30 -5.59
N HIS A 30 12.43 -4.70 -6.64
CA HIS A 30 12.65 -3.30 -7.00
C HIS A 30 11.56 -2.34 -6.51
N LEU A 31 10.53 -2.84 -5.80
CA LEU A 31 9.49 -1.98 -5.26
C LEU A 31 10.06 -1.05 -4.19
N THR A 32 9.61 0.20 -4.23
CA THR A 32 9.69 1.16 -3.13
C THR A 32 8.28 1.51 -2.66
N LYS A 33 8.14 2.05 -1.44
CA LYS A 33 6.83 2.44 -0.93
C LYS A 33 6.20 3.54 -1.78
N GLU A 34 7.00 4.46 -2.32
CA GLU A 34 6.58 5.55 -3.18
C GLU A 34 6.16 5.06 -4.56
N SER A 35 6.89 4.09 -5.14
CA SER A 35 6.55 3.55 -6.46
C SER A 35 5.16 2.90 -6.47
N MET A 36 4.73 2.34 -5.34
CA MET A 36 3.42 1.69 -5.17
C MET A 36 2.23 2.67 -5.28
N LEU A 37 2.48 3.98 -5.21
CA LEU A 37 1.44 5.03 -5.33
C LEU A 37 1.36 5.63 -6.74
N THR A 38 2.18 5.16 -7.68
CA THR A 38 2.24 5.68 -9.06
C THR A 38 1.42 4.85 -10.04
N GLY A 39 1.07 5.42 -11.20
CA GLY A 39 0.41 4.67 -12.29
C GLY A 39 -1.06 4.32 -12.05
N LEU A 40 -1.75 5.05 -11.17
CA LEU A 40 -3.14 4.77 -10.81
C LEU A 40 -4.10 5.23 -11.92
N SER A 41 -4.90 4.30 -12.44
CA SER A 41 -5.97 4.57 -13.42
C SER A 41 -7.34 4.80 -12.78
N ALA A 42 -7.45 4.56 -11.47
CA ALA A 42 -8.67 4.70 -10.70
C ALA A 42 -8.39 5.35 -9.33
N PRO A 43 -9.41 5.93 -8.67
CA PRO A 43 -9.26 6.51 -7.34
C PRO A 43 -8.81 5.48 -6.30
N ILE A 44 -7.97 5.91 -5.36
CA ILE A 44 -7.53 5.08 -4.23
C ILE A 44 -8.69 4.85 -3.26
N HIS A 45 -8.82 3.63 -2.77
CA HIS A 45 -9.80 3.29 -1.75
C HIS A 45 -9.58 4.07 -0.44
N PRO A 46 -10.62 4.56 0.25
CA PRO A 46 -10.47 5.38 1.46
C PRO A 46 -9.60 4.74 2.56
N GLY A 47 -9.70 3.42 2.75
CA GLY A 47 -8.88 2.68 3.72
C GLY A 47 -7.37 2.74 3.42
N ALA A 48 -6.98 2.59 2.15
CA ALA A 48 -5.58 2.70 1.74
C ALA A 48 -5.09 4.15 1.82
N MET A 49 -5.93 5.11 1.42
CA MET A 49 -5.61 6.53 1.51
C MET A 49 -5.32 6.98 2.94
N LYS A 50 -6.10 6.47 3.92
CA LYS A 50 -5.86 6.73 5.34
C LYS A 50 -4.45 6.28 5.76
N TYR A 51 -4.07 5.04 5.44
CA TYR A 51 -2.73 4.53 5.76
C TYR A 51 -1.63 5.36 5.08
N TYR A 52 -1.77 5.67 3.78
CA TYR A 52 -0.75 6.44 3.06
C TYR A 52 -0.51 7.82 3.66
N LYS A 53 -1.55 8.49 4.17
CA LYS A 53 -1.42 9.76 4.89
C LYS A 53 -0.70 9.59 6.23
N GLU A 54 -1.08 8.60 7.03
CA GLU A 54 -0.43 8.28 8.31
C GLU A 54 1.06 7.92 8.14
N ALA A 55 1.39 7.22 7.07
CA ALA A 55 2.74 6.81 6.72
C ALA A 55 3.58 7.92 6.05
N GLY A 56 3.00 9.11 5.82
CA GLY A 56 3.69 10.22 5.15
C GLY A 56 3.97 10.00 3.66
N LEU A 57 3.29 9.04 3.02
CA LEU A 57 3.43 8.71 1.60
C LEU A 57 2.53 9.57 0.71
N MET A 58 1.53 10.25 1.30
CA MET A 58 0.54 11.06 0.60
C MET A 58 0.15 12.26 1.45
N ASN A 59 0.11 13.45 0.83
CA ASN A 59 -0.32 14.71 1.44
C ASN A 59 -1.73 15.09 0.97
#